data_AF-A0A836X451-F1
#
_entry.id   AF-A0A836X451-F1
#
_cell.length_a   1.000
_cell.length_b   1.000
_cell.length_c   1.000
_cell.angle_alpha   90.00
_cell.angle_beta   90.00
_cell.angle_gamma   90.00
#
_symmetry.space_group_name_H-M   'P 1'
#
loop_
_entity.id
_entity.type
_entity.pdbx_description
1 polymer ?
#
loop_
_entity_poly.entity_id
_entity_poly.type
_entity_poly.pdbx_seq_one_letter_code
_entity_poly.pdbx_strand_id
1 'polypeptide(L)'
;MGNSKVAPPRNLTPGLCERLRRDIMAACQQVAETHGLTVEGGELSDIDLRHGFDIAFRVGIPMEDGSLFSHDKLMFEALAGSFGLEPSDYGRTFRTDGHAFRITAINPNRPRYPISAERIADGRGYKFSAENVLAPRPPP
;
A
#
# COMPACT_ATOMS: atom_id res chain seq x y z
N MET A 1 31.58 -2.13 -22.52
CA MET A 1 31.76 -1.61 -21.15
C MET A 1 31.76 -2.78 -20.19
N GLY A 2 32.85 -2.96 -19.44
CA GLY A 2 33.08 -4.14 -18.60
C GLY A 2 32.09 -4.19 -17.44
N ASN A 3 31.36 -5.29 -17.34
CA ASN A 3 30.47 -5.56 -16.23
C ASN A 3 31.33 -6.03 -15.03
N SER A 4 31.91 -5.07 -14.29
CA SER A 4 32.59 -5.39 -13.03
C SER A 4 31.56 -5.96 -12.07
N LYS A 5 31.60 -7.29 -11.91
CA LYS A 5 30.69 -8.01 -11.02
C LYS A 5 30.98 -7.56 -9.59
N VAL A 6 30.14 -6.67 -9.07
CA VAL A 6 30.22 -6.21 -7.68
C VAL A 6 30.09 -7.45 -6.78
N ALA A 7 31.05 -7.65 -5.88
CA ALA A 7 31.00 -8.76 -4.95
C ALA A 7 29.74 -8.64 -4.07
N PRO A 8 29.02 -9.73 -3.82
CA PRO A 8 27.80 -9.67 -3.02
C PRO A 8 28.13 -9.20 -1.60
N PRO A 9 27.31 -8.29 -1.02
CA PRO A 9 27.51 -7.87 0.36
C PRO A 9 27.27 -9.05 1.31
N ARG A 10 27.97 -9.05 2.45
CA ARG A 10 27.82 -10.10 3.47
C ARG A 10 26.46 -10.03 4.19
N ASN A 11 25.91 -8.82 4.33
CA ASN A 11 24.57 -8.54 4.84
C ASN A 11 24.03 -7.30 4.11
N LEU A 12 22.72 -7.16 4.04
CA LEU A 12 22.07 -5.91 3.71
C LEU A 12 22.26 -4.91 4.85
N THR A 13 22.15 -3.63 4.51
CA THR A 13 22.13 -2.53 5.48
C THR A 13 20.88 -1.69 5.24
N PRO A 14 20.30 -1.04 6.26
CA PRO A 14 19.13 -0.19 6.07
C PRO A 14 19.35 0.87 4.97
N GLY A 15 20.54 1.47 4.94
CA GLY A 15 20.91 2.43 3.90
C GLY A 15 21.05 1.83 2.50
N LEU A 16 21.43 0.56 2.38
CA LEU A 16 21.42 -0.15 1.09
C LEU A 16 20.01 -0.49 0.64
N CYS A 17 19.15 -0.98 1.55
CA CYS A 17 17.75 -1.26 1.24
C CYS A 17 17.02 -0.01 0.76
N GLU A 18 17.22 1.13 1.43
CA GLU A 18 16.61 2.40 1.02
C GLU A 18 17.14 2.92 -0.32
N ARG A 19 18.44 2.72 -0.62
CA ARG A 19 18.97 3.04 -1.95
C ARG A 19 18.31 2.17 -3.02
N LEU A 20 18.27 0.85 -2.81
CA LEU A 20 17.64 -0.07 -3.74
C LEU A 20 16.16 0.26 -3.96
N ARG A 21 15.43 0.58 -2.89
CA ARG A 21 14.03 1.02 -2.96
C ARG A 21 13.85 2.20 -3.91
N ARG A 22 14.67 3.24 -3.75
CA ARG A 22 14.61 4.46 -4.60
C ARG A 22 15.00 4.16 -6.04
N ASP A 23 16.06 3.41 -6.25
CA ASP A 23 16.57 3.11 -7.60
C ASP A 23 15.58 2.23 -8.38
N ILE A 24 15.01 1.21 -7.72
CA ILE A 24 13.97 0.35 -8.30
C ILE A 24 12.73 1.18 -8.62
N MET A 25 12.28 2.02 -7.69
CA MET A 25 11.09 2.85 -7.91
C MET A 25 11.27 3.81 -9.09
N ALA A 26 12.43 4.46 -9.21
CA ALA A 26 12.74 5.34 -10.33
C ALA A 26 12.73 4.59 -11.67
N ALA A 27 13.29 3.37 -11.71
CA ALA A 27 13.28 2.53 -12.91
C ALA A 27 11.87 2.09 -13.29
N CYS A 28 11.05 1.68 -12.32
CA CYS A 28 9.65 1.31 -12.55
C CYS A 28 8.83 2.49 -13.08
N GLN A 29 9.02 3.68 -12.50
CA GLN A 29 8.35 4.90 -12.95
C GLN A 29 8.68 5.22 -14.42
N GLN A 30 9.97 5.18 -14.77
CA GLN A 30 10.41 5.43 -16.15
C GLN A 30 9.79 4.45 -17.16
N VAL A 31 9.70 3.17 -16.80
CA VAL A 31 9.08 2.14 -17.64
C VAL A 31 7.59 2.41 -17.80
N ALA A 32 6.87 2.71 -16.72
CA ALA A 32 5.42 2.96 -16.77
C ALA A 32 5.08 4.21 -17.61
N GLU A 33 5.82 5.29 -17.44
CA GLU A 33 5.62 6.54 -18.20
C GLU A 33 5.79 6.33 -19.71
N THR A 34 6.72 5.47 -20.13
CA THR A 34 6.93 5.10 -21.54
C THR A 34 5.67 4.48 -22.17
N HIS A 35 4.80 3.91 -21.33
CA HIS A 35 3.53 3.30 -21.74
C HIS A 35 2.30 4.13 -21.36
N GLY A 36 2.46 5.37 -20.89
CA GLY A 36 1.35 6.22 -20.45
C GLY A 36 0.69 5.74 -19.15
N LEU A 37 1.42 4.99 -18.33
CA LEU A 37 0.98 4.47 -17.04
C LEU A 37 1.71 5.21 -15.91
N THR A 38 1.20 5.08 -14.69
CA THR A 38 1.86 5.56 -13.47
C THR A 38 2.11 4.40 -12.50
N VAL A 39 2.99 4.61 -11.52
CA VAL A 39 3.35 3.63 -10.49
C VAL A 39 3.15 4.22 -9.11
N GLU A 40 2.55 3.45 -8.19
CA GLU A 40 2.48 3.80 -6.76
C GLU A 40 3.01 2.66 -5.89
N GLY A 41 3.34 3.00 -4.64
CA GLY A 41 3.88 2.08 -3.63
C GLY A 41 5.40 2.18 -3.52
N GLY A 42 6.07 1.03 -3.46
CA GLY A 42 7.51 0.94 -3.27
C GLY A 42 7.92 0.96 -1.80
N GLU A 43 7.00 0.66 -0.88
CA GLU A 43 7.35 0.37 0.50
C GLU A 43 8.06 -0.99 0.60
N LEU A 44 9.06 -1.04 1.48
CA LEU A 44 9.75 -2.29 1.81
C LEU A 44 8.95 -3.05 2.87
N SER A 45 8.88 -4.36 2.70
CA SER A 45 8.27 -5.30 3.63
C SER A 45 9.18 -6.51 3.85
N ASP A 46 8.88 -7.34 4.86
CA ASP A 46 9.64 -8.53 5.24
C ASP A 46 11.17 -8.33 5.26
N ILE A 47 11.62 -7.24 5.89
CA ILE A 47 13.04 -6.86 5.88
C ILE A 47 13.83 -7.78 6.81
N ASP A 48 14.59 -8.70 6.22
CA ASP A 48 15.66 -9.44 6.89
C ASP A 48 17.02 -9.01 6.34
N LEU A 49 17.77 -8.24 7.14
CA LEU A 49 19.07 -7.72 6.74
C LEU A 49 20.12 -8.79 6.42
N ARG A 50 19.87 -10.07 6.74
CA ARG A 50 20.75 -11.18 6.38
C ARG A 50 20.38 -11.83 5.04
N HIS A 51 19.10 -11.78 4.66
CA HIS A 51 18.57 -12.62 3.58
C HIS A 51 17.83 -11.86 2.48
N GLY A 52 17.16 -10.74 2.78
CA GLY A 52 16.36 -10.05 1.77
C GLY A 52 15.38 -9.01 2.31
N PHE A 53 14.60 -8.47 1.39
CA PHE A 53 13.39 -7.71 1.65
C PHE A 53 12.47 -7.86 0.45
N ASP A 54 11.18 -7.66 0.67
CA ASP A 54 10.18 -7.58 -0.37
C ASP A 54 9.87 -6.11 -0.69
N ILE A 55 9.59 -5.83 -1.96
CA ILE A 55 9.12 -4.53 -2.43
C ILE A 55 7.93 -4.74 -3.36
N ALA A 56 6.85 -4.01 -3.11
CA ALA A 56 5.64 -4.08 -3.91
C ALA A 56 5.33 -2.71 -4.52
N PHE A 57 4.98 -2.70 -5.80
CA PHE A 57 4.49 -1.52 -6.50
C PHE A 57 3.30 -1.91 -7.37
N ARG A 58 2.42 -0.95 -7.62
CA ARG A 58 1.25 -1.10 -8.48
C ARG A 58 1.44 -0.22 -9.70
N VAL A 59 1.17 -0.77 -10.87
CA VAL A 59 1.16 -0.04 -12.14
C VAL A 59 -0.29 0.08 -12.62
N GLY A 60 -0.66 1.23 -13.17
CA GLY A 60 -2.00 1.41 -13.69
C GLY A 60 -2.19 2.76 -14.38
N ILE A 61 -3.45 3.04 -14.72
CA ILE A 61 -3.82 4.22 -15.50
C ILE A 61 -3.79 5.45 -14.59
N PRO A 62 -3.05 6.52 -14.96
CA PRO A 62 -3.07 7.76 -14.20
C PRO A 62 -4.42 8.47 -14.32
N MET A 63 -4.90 9.04 -13.22
CA MET A 63 -5.98 10.03 -13.22
C MET A 63 -5.42 11.43 -13.51
N GLU A 64 -6.29 12.44 -13.69
CA GLU A 64 -5.86 13.82 -13.95
C GLU A 64 -4.95 14.41 -12.86
N ASP A 65 -5.07 13.89 -11.63
CA ASP A 65 -4.22 14.26 -10.48
C ASP A 65 -2.90 13.47 -10.39
N GLY A 66 -2.64 12.57 -11.35
CA GLY A 66 -1.45 11.72 -11.40
C GLY A 66 -1.51 10.45 -10.53
N SER A 67 -2.57 10.26 -9.74
CA SER A 67 -2.76 9.05 -8.92
C SER A 67 -3.26 7.87 -9.76
N LEU A 68 -3.10 6.66 -9.23
CA LEU A 68 -3.63 5.46 -9.91
C LEU A 68 -5.15 5.43 -9.89
N PHE A 69 -5.74 5.14 -11.05
CA PHE A 69 -7.15 4.78 -11.15
C PHE A 69 -7.44 3.54 -10.29
N SER A 70 -8.33 3.71 -9.32
CA SER A 70 -8.81 2.64 -8.45
C SER A 70 -10.34 2.65 -8.44
N HIS A 71 -10.95 1.61 -9.03
CA HIS A 71 -12.40 1.41 -8.93
C HIS A 71 -12.85 1.32 -7.47
N ASP A 72 -12.04 0.66 -6.64
CA ASP A 72 -12.28 0.54 -5.19
C ASP A 72 -12.25 1.90 -4.49
N LYS A 73 -11.40 2.84 -4.91
CA LYS A 73 -11.33 4.21 -4.37
C LYS A 73 -12.59 4.99 -4.73
N LEU A 74 -12.98 4.99 -6.00
CA LEU A 74 -14.19 5.67 -6.46
C LEU A 74 -15.44 5.13 -5.75
N MET A 75 -15.54 3.80 -5.63
CA MET A 75 -16.63 3.15 -4.93
C MET A 75 -16.61 3.47 -3.43
N PHE A 76 -15.42 3.51 -2.82
CA PHE A 76 -15.27 3.92 -1.43
C PHE A 76 -15.76 5.35 -1.22
N GLU A 77 -15.26 6.32 -1.99
CA GLU A 77 -15.61 7.73 -1.86
C GLU A 77 -17.11 7.97 -2.04
N ALA A 78 -17.75 7.27 -2.98
CA ALA A 78 -19.19 7.34 -3.22
C ALA A 78 -20.03 6.76 -2.07
N LEU A 79 -19.53 5.74 -1.37
CA LEU A 79 -20.29 5.01 -0.35
C LEU A 79 -19.90 5.37 1.10
N ALA A 80 -18.76 6.02 1.33
CA ALA A 80 -18.18 6.25 2.65
C ALA A 80 -19.20 6.82 3.65
N GLY A 81 -19.93 7.86 3.25
CA GLY A 81 -20.94 8.51 4.10
C GLY A 81 -22.07 7.58 4.55
N SER A 82 -22.44 6.58 3.74
CA SER A 82 -23.46 5.59 4.10
C SER A 82 -23.00 4.62 5.19
N PHE A 83 -21.68 4.52 5.40
CA PHE A 83 -21.04 3.70 6.42
C PHE A 83 -20.42 4.54 7.55
N GLY A 84 -20.72 5.84 7.61
CA GLY A 84 -20.19 6.74 8.64
C GLY A 84 -18.70 7.08 8.48
N LEU A 85 -18.11 6.79 7.33
CA LEU A 85 -16.72 7.13 6.97
C LEU A 85 -16.68 8.41 6.13
N GLU A 86 -15.54 9.08 6.11
CA GLU A 86 -15.28 10.16 5.16
C GLU A 86 -14.65 9.62 3.87
N PRO A 87 -14.87 10.24 2.69
CA PRO A 87 -14.16 9.85 1.46
C PRO A 87 -12.63 9.84 1.63
N SER A 88 -12.11 10.78 2.43
CA SER A 88 -10.70 10.90 2.83
C SER A 88 -10.19 9.75 3.70
N ASP A 89 -11.06 8.89 4.23
CA ASP A 89 -10.65 7.70 4.98
C ASP A 89 -10.13 6.59 4.07
N TYR A 90 -10.27 6.68 2.74
CA TYR A 90 -9.64 5.74 1.83
C TYR A 90 -8.12 5.75 2.02
N GLY A 91 -7.51 4.59 2.26
CA GLY A 91 -6.08 4.49 2.57
C GLY A 91 -5.71 4.89 4.00
N ARG A 92 -6.65 5.35 4.85
CA ARG A 92 -6.39 5.62 6.26
C ARG A 92 -5.99 4.33 6.98
N THR A 93 -5.02 4.46 7.89
CA THR A 93 -4.61 3.35 8.75
C THR A 93 -5.32 3.35 10.09
N PHE A 94 -5.75 2.19 10.56
CA PHE A 94 -6.31 1.99 11.90
C PHE A 94 -5.64 0.77 12.58
N ARG A 95 -5.82 0.66 13.89
CA ARG A 95 -5.27 -0.44 14.69
C ARG A 95 -6.38 -1.20 15.40
N THR A 96 -6.30 -2.52 15.34
CA THR A 96 -7.20 -3.42 16.08
C THR A 96 -6.50 -4.76 16.30
N ASP A 97 -6.79 -5.42 17.42
CA ASP A 97 -6.17 -6.70 17.82
C ASP A 97 -4.62 -6.70 17.71
N GLY A 98 -3.98 -5.58 18.06
CA GLY A 98 -2.52 -5.43 18.02
C GLY A 98 -1.91 -5.28 16.62
N HIS A 99 -2.72 -5.27 15.55
CA HIS A 99 -2.27 -5.12 14.17
C HIS A 99 -2.69 -3.78 13.57
N ALA A 100 -1.88 -3.25 12.64
CA ALA A 100 -2.21 -2.08 11.85
C ALA A 100 -2.77 -2.50 10.49
N PHE A 101 -3.85 -1.86 10.06
CA PHE A 101 -4.52 -2.11 8.79
C PHE A 101 -4.75 -0.81 8.03
N ARG A 102 -4.73 -0.88 6.70
CA ARG A 102 -5.06 0.20 5.77
C ARG A 102 -6.37 -0.10 5.08
N ILE A 103 -7.30 0.85 5.07
CA ILE A 103 -8.59 0.71 4.39
C ILE A 103 -8.37 0.72 2.88
N THR A 104 -8.95 -0.24 2.16
CA THR A 104 -8.73 -0.42 0.71
C THR A 104 -9.99 -0.49 -0.13
N ALA A 105 -11.17 -0.77 0.43
CA ALA A 105 -12.44 -0.76 -0.32
C ALA A 105 -13.68 -0.77 0.61
N ILE A 106 -14.84 -0.42 0.04
CA ILE A 106 -16.17 -0.68 0.61
C ILE A 106 -16.94 -1.61 -0.31
N ASN A 107 -17.57 -2.65 0.25
CA ASN A 107 -18.44 -3.57 -0.46
C ASN A 107 -19.82 -3.63 0.21
N PRO A 108 -20.85 -2.96 -0.35
CA PRO A 108 -22.18 -2.88 0.24
C PRO A 108 -22.94 -4.21 0.21
N ASN A 109 -22.52 -5.18 -0.62
CA ASN A 109 -23.11 -6.52 -0.65
C ASN A 109 -22.69 -7.37 0.57
N ARG A 110 -21.88 -6.83 1.48
CA ARG A 110 -21.42 -7.49 2.71
C ARG A 110 -21.97 -6.77 3.94
N PRO A 111 -23.22 -7.02 4.36
CA PRO A 111 -23.89 -6.24 5.40
C PRO A 111 -23.18 -6.28 6.75
N ARG A 112 -22.52 -7.39 7.12
CA ARG A 112 -21.82 -7.52 8.41
C ARG A 112 -20.40 -6.94 8.40
N TYR A 113 -19.70 -7.02 7.28
CA TYR A 113 -18.29 -6.61 7.15
C TYR A 113 -18.05 -5.91 5.80
N PRO A 114 -18.60 -4.70 5.63
CA PRO A 114 -18.55 -3.98 4.35
C PRO A 114 -17.17 -3.41 4.05
N ILE A 115 -16.32 -3.17 5.05
CA ILE A 115 -15.03 -2.51 4.86
C ILE A 115 -13.95 -3.56 4.60
N SER A 116 -13.20 -3.40 3.51
CA SER A 116 -12.02 -4.19 3.21
C SER A 116 -10.77 -3.40 3.60
N ALA A 117 -9.83 -4.08 4.24
CA ALA A 117 -8.57 -3.48 4.66
C ALA A 117 -7.41 -4.49 4.54
N GLU A 118 -6.20 -3.99 4.30
CA GLU A 118 -4.98 -4.78 4.22
C GLU A 118 -4.16 -4.59 5.48
N ARG A 119 -3.65 -5.67 6.08
CA ARG A 119 -2.73 -5.57 7.21
C ARG A 119 -1.38 -5.04 6.72
N ILE A 120 -0.85 -4.02 7.38
CA ILE A 120 0.40 -3.36 6.98
C ILE A 120 1.61 -4.32 7.05
N ALA A 121 1.59 -5.28 7.98
CA ALA A 121 2.73 -6.16 8.23
C ALA A 121 3.01 -7.13 7.07
N ASP A 122 1.98 -7.65 6.41
CA ASP A 122 2.09 -8.73 5.42
C ASP A 122 1.17 -8.56 4.20
N GLY A 123 0.49 -7.42 4.08
CA GLY A 123 -0.44 -7.12 2.98
C GLY A 123 -1.72 -7.97 2.98
N ARG A 124 -1.93 -8.83 3.98
CA ARG A 124 -3.05 -9.76 3.99
C ARG A 124 -4.38 -9.02 4.12
N GLY A 125 -5.34 -9.36 3.27
CA GLY A 125 -6.68 -8.75 3.25
C GLY A 125 -7.60 -9.26 4.36
N TYR A 126 -8.28 -8.35 5.03
CA TYR A 126 -9.27 -8.58 6.08
C TYR A 126 -10.54 -7.77 5.83
N LYS A 127 -11.61 -8.14 6.53
CA LYS A 127 -12.93 -7.50 6.41
C LYS A 127 -13.37 -7.02 7.79
N PHE A 128 -13.87 -5.80 7.86
CA PHE A 128 -14.24 -5.13 9.09
C PHE A 128 -15.65 -4.55 9.01
N SER A 129 -16.30 -4.43 10.17
CA SER A 129 -17.48 -3.58 10.31
C SER A 129 -17.05 -2.12 10.23
N ALA A 130 -17.96 -1.22 9.84
CA ALA A 130 -17.68 0.22 9.87
C ALA A 130 -17.30 0.68 11.29
N GLU A 131 -17.98 0.16 12.30
CA GLU A 131 -17.73 0.46 13.71
C GLU A 131 -16.29 0.12 14.15
N ASN A 132 -15.75 -1.03 13.74
CA ASN A 132 -14.37 -1.42 14.07
C ASN A 132 -13.33 -0.43 13.51
N VAL A 133 -13.64 0.19 12.37
CA VAL A 133 -12.75 1.11 11.66
C VAL A 133 -12.88 2.54 12.17
N LEU A 134 -14.06 2.90 12.69
CA LEU A 134 -14.38 4.19 13.28
C LEU A 134 -13.94 4.32 14.74
N ALA A 135 -13.62 3.22 15.41
CA ALA A 135 -13.20 3.22 16.81
C ALA A 135 -12.02 4.19 17.04
N PRO A 136 -12.15 5.16 17.97
CA PRO A 136 -11.09 6.12 18.26
C PRO A 136 -9.86 5.40 18.85
N ARG A 137 -8.68 5.97 18.60
CA ARG A 137 -7.42 5.55 19.25
C ARG A 137 -7.67 5.38 20.76
N PRO A 138 -7.22 4.29 21.40
CA PRO A 138 -7.09 4.33 22.86
C PRO A 138 -6.17 5.51 23.21
N PRO A 139 -6.50 6.30 24.26
CA PRO A 139 -5.65 7.41 24.67
C PRO A 139 -4.22 6.92 25.01
N PRO A 140 -3.22 7.80 24.89
CA PRO A 140 -1.82 7.48 25.14
C PRO A 140 -1.56 6.95 26.55
#